data_AF-A0A7L4RDA3-F1
#
_entry.id   AF-A0A7L4RDA3-F1
#
_cell.length_a   1.000
_cell.length_b   1.000
_cell.length_c   1.000
_cell.angle_alpha   90.00
_cell.angle_beta   90.00
_cell.angle_gamma   90.00
#
_symmetry.space_group_name_H-M   'P 1'
#
loop_
_entity.id
_entity.type
_entity.pdbx_description
1 polymer ?
#
loop_
_entity_poly.entity_id
_entity_poly.type
_entity_poly.pdbx_seq_one_letter_code
_entity_poly.pdbx_strand_id
1 'polypeptide(L)'
;MLLDAPTFELTLTPEVALGIVQKSVNSKGWKKYDVSDIKLVYTPFYVFTFDISAGEQNPSGKAALNAYSGELSDFVPVLMDRPLKKTRNTAEKFEAEVEASAISSQEAKASAQAKVAAQVGAQKDQVTISAVNKIYIPFFRVWVDVADDTYKIDVDASLGAPLGAEAVPARQKGWNEATTETLDKMKTPGGWMELGGKTIGEAGKAVSSKGDKGNPLANKGVQTIILIAIIAGLAYFAILGGPAGKTTCSPDALYAKKPGFFEAGGILPNSIGNDYYEIRGTCSFTNPSNEEEVKCARITLLADGQPTRAYAVVYTQNPIPANTNTPVVKNFVLNWTNVEGTNFDLKYDEC
;
A
#
# COMPACT_ATOMS: atom_id res chain seq x y z
N MET A 1 23.54 27.17 -12.88
CA MET A 1 24.51 27.05 -11.76
C MET A 1 25.52 25.97 -12.11
N LEU A 2 26.78 26.11 -11.66
CA LEU A 2 27.82 25.10 -11.89
C LEU A 2 27.94 24.17 -10.66
N LEU A 3 27.87 22.87 -10.88
CA LEU A 3 28.01 21.83 -9.85
C LEU A 3 29.48 21.48 -9.61
N ASP A 4 29.82 21.11 -8.38
CA ASP A 4 31.16 20.63 -7.99
C ASP A 4 31.48 19.22 -8.51
N ALA A 5 30.47 18.49 -8.97
CA ALA A 5 30.58 17.18 -9.61
C ALA A 5 29.69 17.09 -10.86
N PRO A 6 29.96 16.15 -11.78
CA PRO A 6 29.10 15.94 -12.94
C PRO A 6 27.67 15.56 -12.55
N THR A 7 26.72 15.85 -13.44
CA THR A 7 25.34 15.40 -13.45
C THR A 7 25.02 14.79 -14.81
N PHE A 8 23.99 13.96 -14.89
CA PHE A 8 23.40 13.58 -16.17
C PHE A 8 22.64 14.75 -16.81
N GLU A 9 22.62 14.77 -18.14
CA GLU A 9 21.83 15.73 -18.92
C GLU A 9 20.33 15.46 -18.73
N LEU A 10 19.56 16.55 -18.62
CA LEU A 10 18.12 16.51 -18.47
C LEU A 10 17.48 16.14 -19.82
N THR A 11 16.73 15.04 -19.86
CA THR A 11 16.00 14.61 -21.07
C THR A 11 14.50 14.84 -20.94
N LEU A 12 13.99 14.87 -19.71
CA LEU A 12 12.58 15.04 -19.41
C LEU A 12 12.22 16.50 -19.10
N THR A 13 10.96 16.83 -19.40
CA THR A 13 10.33 18.07 -18.95
C THR A 13 9.46 17.80 -17.72
N PRO A 14 9.11 18.84 -16.93
CA PRO A 14 8.20 18.69 -15.78
C PRO A 14 6.87 18.03 -16.15
N GLU A 15 6.31 18.34 -17.32
CA GLU A 15 5.03 17.79 -17.79
C GLU A 15 5.13 16.29 -18.06
N VAL A 16 6.24 15.83 -18.62
CA VAL A 16 6.48 14.40 -18.87
C VAL A 16 6.68 13.66 -17.54
N ALA A 17 7.43 14.24 -16.60
CA ALA A 17 7.60 13.69 -15.26
C ALA A 17 6.25 13.57 -14.53
N LEU A 18 5.41 14.61 -14.61
CA LEU A 18 4.06 14.59 -14.07
C LEU A 18 3.24 13.45 -14.70
N GLY A 19 3.28 13.27 -16.02
CA GLY A 19 2.60 12.17 -16.70
C GLY A 19 3.05 10.78 -16.21
N ILE A 20 4.33 10.60 -15.89
CA ILE A 20 4.87 9.36 -15.31
C ILE A 20 4.32 9.13 -13.89
N VAL A 21 4.28 10.19 -13.08
CA VAL A 21 3.69 10.13 -11.73
C VAL A 21 2.20 9.79 -11.80
N GLN A 22 1.44 10.47 -12.66
CA GLN A 22 0.02 10.22 -12.88
C GLN A 22 -0.24 8.76 -13.27
N LYS A 23 0.55 8.22 -14.21
CA LYS A 23 0.45 6.81 -14.61
C LYS A 23 0.73 5.87 -13.44
N SER A 24 1.74 6.17 -12.63
CA SER A 24 2.12 5.37 -11.46
C SER A 24 1.00 5.37 -10.40
N VAL A 25 0.47 6.54 -10.05
CA VAL A 25 -0.63 6.70 -9.08
C VAL A 25 -1.93 6.07 -9.58
N ASN A 26 -2.27 6.25 -10.86
CA ASN A 26 -3.43 5.61 -11.49
C ASN A 26 -3.33 4.08 -11.47
N SER A 27 -2.11 3.52 -11.63
CA SER A 27 -1.89 2.07 -11.56
C SER A 27 -2.18 1.48 -10.18
N LYS A 28 -2.10 2.31 -9.13
CA LYS A 28 -2.48 1.97 -7.75
C LYS A 28 -3.99 2.12 -7.51
N GLY A 29 -4.77 2.49 -8.52
CA GLY A 29 -6.23 2.59 -8.48
C GLY A 29 -6.76 3.95 -8.05
N TRP A 30 -5.90 4.94 -7.82
CA TRP A 30 -6.29 6.30 -7.46
C TRP A 30 -6.67 7.10 -8.71
N LYS A 31 -7.93 7.53 -8.80
CA LYS A 31 -8.44 8.37 -9.90
C LYS A 31 -8.54 9.85 -9.55
N LYS A 32 -8.53 10.16 -8.26
CA LYS A 32 -8.55 11.50 -7.68
C LYS A 32 -7.37 11.60 -6.74
N TYR A 33 -6.53 12.58 -7.00
CA TYR A 33 -5.36 12.95 -6.21
C TYR A 33 -4.99 14.37 -6.62
N ASP A 34 -4.37 15.09 -5.70
CA ASP A 34 -3.87 16.42 -5.96
C ASP A 34 -2.33 16.37 -6.07
N VAL A 35 -1.78 17.18 -6.97
CA VAL A 35 -0.33 17.34 -7.09
C VAL A 35 0.02 18.70 -6.54
N SER A 36 0.67 18.70 -5.38
CA SER A 36 0.92 19.90 -4.60
C SER A 36 2.09 20.71 -5.15
N ASP A 37 3.16 20.04 -5.61
CA ASP A 37 4.38 20.72 -6.05
C ASP A 37 5.20 19.82 -7.00
N ILE A 38 5.99 20.44 -7.89
CA ILE A 38 6.98 19.78 -8.75
C ILE A 38 8.26 20.62 -8.81
N LYS A 39 9.39 20.03 -8.38
CA LYS A 39 10.69 20.70 -8.32
C LYS A 39 11.77 19.88 -8.98
N LEU A 40 12.70 20.54 -9.67
CA LEU A 40 13.92 19.91 -10.15
C LEU A 40 14.97 19.95 -9.04
N VAL A 41 15.38 18.78 -8.56
CA VAL A 41 16.36 18.63 -7.47
C VAL A 41 17.56 17.83 -7.96
N TYR A 42 18.77 18.34 -7.77
CA TYR A 42 20.00 17.60 -8.00
C TYR A 42 20.47 16.99 -6.67
N THR A 43 20.30 15.68 -6.54
CA THR A 43 20.71 14.94 -5.33
C THR A 43 22.12 14.38 -5.51
N PRO A 44 23.06 14.64 -4.58
CA PRO A 44 24.42 14.11 -4.66
C PRO A 44 24.48 12.63 -4.26
N PHE A 45 25.21 11.83 -5.04
CA PHE A 45 25.53 10.43 -4.75
C PHE A 45 27.03 10.19 -4.85
N TYR A 46 27.53 9.31 -3.98
CA TYR A 46 28.86 8.71 -4.12
C TYR A 46 28.70 7.33 -4.76
N VAL A 47 29.11 7.19 -6.02
CA VAL A 47 29.15 5.91 -6.74
C VAL A 47 30.49 5.24 -6.48
N PHE A 48 30.49 3.95 -6.17
CA PHE A 48 31.69 3.19 -5.84
C PHE A 48 31.56 1.73 -6.26
N THR A 49 32.71 1.06 -6.36
CA THR A 49 32.77 -0.40 -6.46
C THR A 49 33.10 -0.98 -5.10
N PHE A 50 32.65 -2.20 -4.84
CA PHE A 50 32.98 -2.91 -3.62
C PHE A 50 33.33 -4.35 -3.89
N ASP A 51 34.18 -4.90 -3.02
CA ASP A 51 34.56 -6.31 -2.97
C ASP A 51 34.36 -6.81 -1.53
N ILE A 52 33.80 -8.00 -1.36
CA ILE A 52 33.56 -8.62 -0.05
C ILE A 52 34.49 -9.82 0.08
N SER A 53 35.30 -9.85 1.14
CA SER A 53 36.19 -10.96 1.47
C SER A 53 35.45 -11.99 2.34
N ALA A 54 34.75 -12.93 1.71
CA ALA A 54 33.91 -13.94 2.37
C ALA A 54 34.36 -15.38 2.05
N GLY A 55 35.59 -15.74 2.43
CA GLY A 55 36.12 -17.09 2.26
C GLY A 55 36.43 -17.42 0.80
N GLU A 56 35.87 -18.52 0.27
CA GLU A 56 36.11 -18.97 -1.12
C GLU A 56 35.39 -18.13 -2.16
N GLN A 57 34.32 -17.42 -1.79
CA GLN A 57 33.59 -16.52 -2.69
C GLN A 57 33.90 -15.06 -2.33
N ASN A 58 34.36 -14.30 -3.31
CA ASN A 58 34.59 -12.86 -3.19
C ASN A 58 33.58 -12.10 -4.05
N PRO A 59 32.32 -11.91 -3.59
CA PRO A 59 31.34 -11.17 -4.35
C PRO A 59 31.76 -9.72 -4.48
N SER A 60 31.55 -9.15 -5.66
CA SER A 60 31.86 -7.76 -5.98
C SER A 60 30.71 -7.09 -6.72
N GLY A 61 30.66 -5.76 -6.66
CA GLY A 61 29.55 -5.02 -7.25
C GLY A 61 29.79 -3.52 -7.35
N LYS A 62 28.78 -2.81 -7.84
CA LYS A 62 28.69 -1.35 -7.85
C LYS A 62 27.50 -0.93 -7.01
N ALA A 63 27.67 0.09 -6.21
CA ALA A 63 26.58 0.70 -5.45
C ALA A 63 26.74 2.22 -5.46
N ALA A 64 25.69 2.92 -5.04
CA ALA A 64 25.76 4.35 -4.78
C ALA A 64 25.26 4.66 -3.38
N LEU A 65 25.93 5.59 -2.70
CA LEU A 65 25.50 6.13 -1.41
C LEU A 65 24.90 7.50 -1.66
N ASN A 66 23.64 7.70 -1.32
CA ASN A 66 23.02 9.02 -1.30
C ASN A 66 23.77 9.89 -0.28
N ALA A 67 24.43 10.95 -0.74
CA ALA A 67 25.27 11.78 0.12
C ALA A 67 24.44 12.73 1.02
N TYR A 68 23.15 12.88 0.75
CA TYR A 68 22.20 13.60 1.61
C TYR A 68 21.60 12.68 2.68
N SER A 69 21.03 11.52 2.30
CA SER A 69 20.35 10.63 3.27
C SER A 69 21.24 9.57 3.91
N GLY A 70 22.38 9.23 3.29
CA GLY A 70 23.22 8.12 3.72
C GLY A 70 22.67 6.73 3.42
N GLU A 71 21.67 6.63 2.55
CA GLU A 71 21.10 5.36 2.09
C GLU A 71 21.81 4.84 0.84
N LEU A 72 21.87 3.51 0.70
CA LEU A 72 22.37 2.90 -0.53
C LEU A 72 21.28 2.92 -1.60
N SER A 73 21.69 3.08 -2.84
CA SER A 73 20.83 3.05 -4.02
C SER A 73 21.40 2.08 -5.05
N ASP A 74 20.58 1.10 -5.41
CA ASP A 74 20.87 0.15 -6.49
C ASP A 74 20.52 0.71 -7.87
N PHE A 75 19.74 1.81 -7.90
CA PHE A 75 19.29 2.45 -9.14
C PHE A 75 20.40 3.27 -9.83
N VAL A 76 21.16 4.05 -9.06
CA VAL A 76 22.19 4.95 -9.63
C VAL A 76 23.30 4.20 -10.38
N PRO A 77 23.82 3.04 -9.91
CA PRO A 77 24.73 2.23 -10.71
C PRO A 77 24.16 1.84 -12.08
N VAL A 78 22.86 1.53 -12.17
CA VAL A 78 22.20 1.18 -13.44
C VAL A 78 22.19 2.38 -14.41
N LEU A 79 22.05 3.61 -13.90
CA LEU A 79 22.19 4.83 -14.72
C LEU A 79 23.60 4.99 -15.28
N MET A 80 24.61 4.67 -14.47
CA MET A 80 26.02 4.81 -14.85
C MET A 80 26.44 3.86 -15.97
N ASP A 81 25.74 2.73 -16.12
CA ASP A 81 25.96 1.78 -17.20
C ASP A 81 25.24 2.17 -18.51
N ARG A 82 24.41 3.23 -18.50
CA ARG A 82 23.78 3.78 -19.71
C ARG A 82 24.69 4.83 -20.36
N PRO A 83 24.68 4.96 -21.70
CA PRO A 83 25.47 5.96 -22.44
C PRO A 83 24.82 7.35 -22.36
N LEU A 84 24.60 7.86 -21.14
CA LEU A 84 24.01 9.17 -20.88
C LEU A 84 25.09 10.25 -20.92
N LYS A 85 24.76 11.40 -21.53
CA LYS A 85 25.63 12.57 -21.53
C LYS A 85 25.74 13.15 -20.13
N LYS A 86 26.95 13.56 -19.76
CA LYS A 86 27.25 14.19 -18.47
C LYS A 86 27.66 15.64 -18.68
N THR A 87 27.23 16.50 -17.77
CA THR A 87 27.56 17.93 -17.74
C THR A 87 27.83 18.36 -16.29
N ARG A 88 28.32 19.56 -16.06
CA ARG A 88 28.38 20.18 -14.72
C ARG A 88 27.37 21.32 -14.55
N ASN A 89 26.68 21.70 -15.61
CA ASN A 89 25.70 22.78 -15.56
C ASN A 89 24.33 22.23 -15.14
N THR A 90 23.68 22.91 -14.21
CA THR A 90 22.24 22.71 -13.97
C THR A 90 21.44 23.16 -15.19
N ALA A 91 20.23 22.64 -15.35
CA ALA A 91 19.34 23.07 -16.42
C ALA A 91 19.01 24.56 -16.27
N GLU A 92 19.28 25.36 -17.31
CA GLU A 92 19.12 26.83 -17.25
C GLU A 92 17.66 27.28 -17.28
N LYS A 93 16.75 26.43 -17.76
CA LYS A 93 15.34 26.74 -17.99
C LYS A 93 14.44 26.48 -16.79
N PHE A 94 14.96 25.89 -15.72
CA PHE A 94 14.18 25.45 -14.57
C PHE A 94 14.82 25.99 -13.29
N GLU A 95 13.99 26.38 -12.34
CA GLU A 95 14.46 26.63 -10.98
C GLU A 95 14.90 25.28 -10.38
N ALA A 96 16.21 25.13 -10.24
CA ALA A 96 16.84 23.92 -9.77
C ALA A 96 17.34 24.09 -8.34
N GLU A 97 16.95 23.17 -7.47
CA GLU A 97 17.51 23.03 -6.14
C GLU A 97 18.66 22.02 -6.19
N VAL A 98 19.68 22.23 -5.36
CA VAL A 98 20.81 21.30 -5.23
C VAL A 98 20.93 20.92 -3.77
N GLU A 99 20.79 19.62 -3.50
CA GLU A 99 20.89 19.13 -2.14
C GLU A 99 22.34 19.16 -1.66
N ALA A 100 22.52 19.63 -0.43
CA ALA A 100 23.82 19.61 0.21
C ALA A 100 24.23 18.17 0.56
N SER A 101 25.52 17.87 0.39
CA SER A 101 26.06 16.60 0.87
C SER A 101 26.16 16.64 2.40
N ALA A 102 25.36 15.84 3.08
CA ALA A 102 25.45 15.65 4.54
C ALA A 102 26.65 14.77 4.91
N ILE A 103 27.05 13.86 4.02
CA ILE A 103 28.25 13.03 4.15
C ILE A 103 29.37 13.67 3.32
N SER A 104 30.50 13.95 3.95
CA SER A 104 31.65 14.50 3.26
C SER A 104 32.33 13.43 2.37
N SER A 105 33.15 13.88 1.41
CA SER A 105 33.91 12.96 0.56
C SER A 105 34.91 12.09 1.35
N GLN A 106 35.36 12.55 2.52
CA GLN A 106 36.28 11.83 3.39
C GLN A 106 35.55 10.70 4.15
N GLU A 107 34.31 10.95 4.57
CA GLU A 107 33.47 9.98 5.29
C GLU A 107 32.80 8.97 4.36
N ALA A 108 32.56 9.34 3.10
CA ALA A 108 31.83 8.55 2.12
C ALA A 108 32.32 7.09 2.04
N LYS A 109 33.64 6.86 2.05
CA LYS A 109 34.22 5.51 1.99
C LYS A 109 33.84 4.67 3.21
N ALA A 110 33.99 5.24 4.41
CA ALA A 110 33.70 4.54 5.66
C ALA A 110 32.20 4.28 5.85
N SER A 111 31.36 5.23 5.44
CA SER A 111 29.90 5.11 5.45
C SER A 111 29.42 4.05 4.46
N ALA A 112 29.92 4.08 3.22
CA ALA A 112 29.63 3.07 2.20
C ALA A 112 30.02 1.67 2.68
N GLN A 113 31.22 1.52 3.25
CA GLN A 113 31.71 0.25 3.78
C GLN A 113 30.77 -0.32 4.85
N ALA A 114 30.36 0.52 5.81
CA ALA A 114 29.44 0.11 6.87
C ALA A 114 28.06 -0.28 6.34
N LYS A 115 27.53 0.47 5.37
CA LYS A 115 26.21 0.20 4.78
C LYS A 115 26.19 -1.08 3.95
N VAL A 116 27.21 -1.30 3.12
CA VAL A 116 27.35 -2.54 2.34
C VAL A 116 27.50 -3.74 3.28
N ALA A 117 28.37 -3.63 4.30
CA ALA A 117 28.55 -4.69 5.30
C ALA A 117 27.24 -5.06 5.99
N ALA A 118 26.44 -4.05 6.40
CA ALA A 118 25.13 -4.28 6.99
C ALA A 118 24.14 -4.96 6.02
N GLN A 119 24.11 -4.54 4.74
CA GLN A 119 23.20 -5.09 3.74
C GLN A 119 23.50 -6.57 3.42
N VAL A 120 24.78 -6.97 3.45
CA VAL A 120 25.19 -8.35 3.14
C VAL A 120 25.42 -9.23 4.37
N GLY A 121 25.25 -8.69 5.58
CA GLY A 121 25.51 -9.42 6.83
C GLY A 121 26.98 -9.75 7.07
N ALA A 122 27.91 -8.93 6.56
CA ALA A 122 29.35 -9.10 6.72
C ALA A 122 29.92 -8.13 7.79
N GLN A 123 31.15 -8.40 8.25
CA GLN A 123 31.86 -7.43 9.07
C GLN A 123 32.41 -6.29 8.21
N LYS A 124 32.53 -5.09 8.80
CA LYS A 124 32.95 -3.88 8.07
C LYS A 124 34.32 -4.05 7.39
N ASP A 125 35.27 -4.66 8.09
CA ASP A 125 36.62 -4.94 7.61
C ASP A 125 36.69 -5.97 6.47
N GLN A 126 35.66 -6.78 6.29
CA GLN A 126 35.54 -7.70 5.16
C GLN A 126 35.10 -7.00 3.86
N VAL A 127 34.60 -5.76 3.93
CA VAL A 127 34.17 -5.01 2.76
C VAL A 127 35.25 -4.02 2.35
N THR A 128 35.71 -4.08 1.11
CA THR A 128 36.62 -3.09 0.52
C THR A 128 35.85 -2.19 -0.43
N ILE A 129 35.92 -0.87 -0.20
CA ILE A 129 35.32 0.14 -1.08
C ILE A 129 36.41 0.80 -1.93
N SER A 130 36.15 0.87 -3.24
CA SER A 130 37.07 1.39 -4.26
C SER A 130 36.35 2.39 -5.18
N ALA A 131 37.13 3.26 -5.84
CA ALA A 131 36.66 4.19 -6.88
C ALA A 131 35.44 5.06 -6.49
N VAL A 132 35.47 5.66 -5.29
CA VAL A 132 34.40 6.56 -4.82
C VAL A 132 34.40 7.85 -5.64
N ASN A 133 33.33 8.10 -6.39
CA ASN A 133 33.15 9.28 -7.22
C ASN A 133 31.81 9.96 -6.93
N LYS A 134 31.84 11.28 -6.75
CA LYS A 134 30.61 12.07 -6.59
C LYS A 134 29.94 12.30 -7.95
N ILE A 135 28.63 12.17 -8.01
CA ILE A 135 27.78 12.52 -9.14
C ILE A 135 26.46 13.09 -8.61
N TYR A 136 25.89 14.06 -9.32
CA TYR A 136 24.52 14.51 -9.06
C TYR A 136 23.55 13.78 -9.98
N ILE A 137 22.41 13.35 -9.42
CA ILE A 137 21.33 12.77 -10.19
C ILE A 137 20.17 13.78 -10.19
N PRO A 138 19.72 14.25 -11.37
CA PRO A 138 18.60 15.17 -11.46
C PRO A 138 17.28 14.40 -11.30
N PHE A 139 16.45 14.84 -10.35
CA PHE A 139 15.12 14.30 -10.12
C PHE A 139 14.06 15.40 -10.26
N PHE A 140 12.95 15.09 -10.92
CA PHE A 140 11.70 15.83 -10.70
C PHE A 140 11.02 15.24 -9.47
N ARG A 141 11.07 15.98 -8.37
CA ARG A 141 10.41 15.62 -7.11
C ARG A 141 8.98 16.13 -7.14
N VAL A 142 8.04 15.22 -7.01
CA VAL A 142 6.59 15.49 -7.08
C VAL A 142 5.94 15.05 -5.78
N TRP A 143 5.14 15.93 -5.18
CA TRP A 143 4.34 15.63 -4.00
C TRP A 143 2.90 15.38 -4.42
N VAL A 144 2.39 14.21 -4.06
CA VAL A 144 1.05 13.76 -4.43
C VAL A 144 0.24 13.48 -3.17
N ASP A 145 -0.93 14.10 -3.08
CA ASP A 145 -1.85 13.93 -1.96
C ASP A 145 -2.89 12.86 -2.29
N VAL A 146 -2.88 11.79 -1.50
CA VAL A 146 -3.68 10.59 -1.70
C VAL A 146 -4.13 10.07 -0.33
N ALA A 147 -5.42 9.77 -0.17
CA ALA A 147 -5.96 9.22 1.08
C ALA A 147 -5.66 10.07 2.34
N ASP A 148 -5.70 11.40 2.19
CA ASP A 148 -5.37 12.38 3.24
C ASP A 148 -3.88 12.39 3.69
N ASP A 149 -3.00 11.69 2.96
CA ASP A 149 -1.54 11.69 3.17
C ASP A 149 -0.80 12.26 1.95
N THR A 150 0.38 12.84 2.18
CA THR A 150 1.26 13.36 1.13
C THR A 150 2.43 12.41 0.87
N TYR A 151 2.58 11.98 -0.38
CA TYR A 151 3.65 11.09 -0.81
C TYR A 151 4.63 11.81 -1.74
N LYS A 152 5.92 11.63 -1.49
CA LYS A 152 7.01 12.14 -2.34
C LYS A 152 7.40 11.09 -3.37
N ILE A 153 7.29 11.42 -4.65
CA ILE A 153 7.74 10.58 -5.77
C ILE A 153 8.85 11.32 -6.51
N ASP A 154 10.03 10.71 -6.56
CA ASP A 154 11.19 11.26 -7.27
C ASP A 154 11.27 10.61 -8.66
N VAL A 155 11.13 11.38 -9.74
CA VAL A 155 11.27 10.88 -11.11
C VAL A 155 12.64 11.24 -11.66
N ASP A 156 13.46 10.24 -12.00
CA ASP A 156 14.76 10.46 -12.64
C ASP A 156 14.56 11.26 -13.93
N ALA A 157 15.24 12.39 -14.03
CA ALA A 157 15.01 13.36 -15.09
C ALA A 157 15.78 13.03 -16.40
N SER A 158 16.55 11.95 -16.41
CA SER A 158 17.34 11.45 -17.55
C SER A 158 16.69 10.22 -18.23
N LEU A 159 16.01 9.36 -17.49
CA LEU A 159 15.37 8.12 -17.97
C LEU A 159 13.87 8.04 -17.68
N GLY A 160 13.35 8.83 -16.74
CA GLY A 160 11.93 8.78 -16.34
C GLY A 160 11.55 7.61 -15.46
N ALA A 161 12.51 7.06 -14.70
CA ALA A 161 12.21 6.05 -13.71
C ALA A 161 11.61 6.70 -12.45
N PRO A 162 10.38 6.33 -12.03
CA PRO A 162 9.81 6.80 -10.78
C PRO A 162 10.39 6.01 -9.60
N LEU A 163 10.79 6.71 -8.54
CA LEU A 163 11.24 6.19 -7.27
C LEU A 163 10.28 6.64 -6.16
N GLY A 164 9.98 5.76 -5.19
CA GLY A 164 9.04 6.04 -4.10
C GLY A 164 7.57 5.86 -4.46
N ALA A 165 7.24 5.54 -5.72
CA ALA A 165 5.86 5.26 -6.14
C ALA A 165 5.27 3.99 -5.48
N GLU A 166 6.13 3.11 -5.00
CA GLU A 166 5.78 1.93 -4.21
C GLU A 166 5.22 2.27 -2.83
N ALA A 167 5.61 3.41 -2.25
CA ALA A 167 5.11 3.88 -0.95
C ALA A 167 3.65 4.37 -1.02
N VAL A 168 3.17 4.72 -2.22
CA VAL A 168 1.76 5.07 -2.43
C VAL A 168 0.90 3.81 -2.24
N PRO A 169 -0.04 3.80 -1.26
CA PRO A 169 -0.87 2.64 -1.00
C PRO A 169 -1.75 2.34 -2.19
N ALA A 170 -2.11 1.07 -2.39
CA ALA A 170 -3.14 0.73 -3.37
C ALA A 170 -4.50 1.20 -2.84
N ARG A 171 -5.33 1.80 -3.69
CA ARG A 171 -6.72 2.13 -3.32
C ARG A 171 -7.48 0.84 -3.07
N GLN A 172 -8.06 0.69 -1.88
CA GLN A 172 -9.02 -0.37 -1.62
C GLN A 172 -10.22 -0.17 -2.56
N LYS A 173 -10.48 -1.15 -3.43
CA LYS A 173 -11.62 -1.09 -4.35
C LYS A 173 -12.89 -1.09 -3.51
N GLY A 174 -13.76 -0.10 -3.74
CA GLY A 174 -15.08 -0.11 -3.10
C GLY A 174 -15.88 -1.34 -3.54
N TRP A 175 -16.81 -1.80 -2.70
CA TRP A 175 -17.61 -3.00 -2.98
C TRP A 175 -18.30 -2.94 -4.36
N ASN A 176 -18.80 -1.77 -4.75
CA ASN A 176 -19.43 -1.54 -6.05
C ASN A 176 -18.46 -1.68 -7.23
N GLU A 177 -17.21 -1.25 -7.06
CA GLU A 177 -16.19 -1.35 -8.11
C GLU A 177 -15.67 -2.77 -8.25
N ALA A 178 -15.44 -3.46 -7.13
CA ALA A 178 -15.07 -4.88 -7.13
C ALA A 178 -16.16 -5.73 -7.80
N THR A 179 -17.43 -5.44 -7.51
CA THR A 179 -18.57 -6.14 -8.11
C THR A 179 -18.70 -5.81 -9.59
N THR A 180 -18.52 -4.55 -10.00
CA THR A 180 -18.63 -4.15 -11.41
C THR A 180 -17.51 -4.73 -12.25
N GLU A 181 -16.27 -4.74 -11.77
CA GLU A 181 -15.15 -5.37 -12.49
C GLU A 181 -15.34 -6.89 -12.60
N THR A 182 -15.82 -7.53 -11.53
CA THR A 182 -16.11 -8.97 -11.56
C THR A 182 -17.26 -9.27 -12.53
N LEU A 183 -18.29 -8.44 -12.54
CA LEU A 183 -19.44 -8.58 -13.42
C LEU A 183 -19.07 -8.31 -14.88
N ASP A 184 -18.21 -7.33 -15.15
CA ASP A 184 -17.68 -7.06 -16.49
C ASP A 184 -16.73 -8.16 -16.98
N LYS A 185 -15.91 -8.75 -16.10
CA LYS A 185 -15.15 -9.97 -16.43
C LYS A 185 -16.08 -11.15 -16.74
N MET A 186 -17.15 -11.34 -15.96
CA MET A 186 -18.17 -12.36 -16.22
C MET A 186 -18.98 -12.13 -17.50
N LYS A 187 -19.06 -10.91 -18.04
CA LYS A 187 -19.71 -10.64 -19.32
C LYS A 187 -18.90 -11.13 -20.53
N THR A 188 -17.60 -11.34 -20.38
CA THR A 188 -16.73 -11.73 -21.50
C THR A 188 -16.30 -13.19 -21.39
N PRO A 189 -16.42 -14.03 -22.44
CA PRO A 189 -15.99 -15.43 -22.40
C PRO A 189 -14.52 -15.63 -21.97
N GLY A 190 -13.64 -14.67 -22.27
CA GLY A 190 -12.25 -14.67 -21.80
C GLY A 190 -12.10 -14.47 -20.29
N GLY A 191 -12.95 -13.67 -19.65
CA GLY A 191 -12.95 -13.50 -18.20
C GLY A 191 -13.33 -14.77 -17.43
N TRP A 192 -14.17 -15.65 -18.02
CA TRP A 192 -14.44 -16.98 -17.47
C TRP A 192 -13.19 -17.87 -17.48
N MET A 193 -12.38 -17.80 -18.53
CA MET A 193 -11.12 -18.54 -18.63
C MET A 193 -10.07 -18.01 -17.65
N GLU A 194 -10.03 -16.71 -17.38
CA GLU A 194 -9.10 -16.12 -16.41
C GLU A 194 -9.48 -16.46 -14.96
N LEU A 195 -10.77 -16.36 -14.62
CA LEU A 195 -11.31 -16.72 -13.30
C LEU A 195 -11.28 -18.25 -13.08
N GLY A 196 -11.62 -19.02 -14.11
CA GLY A 196 -11.55 -20.47 -14.11
C GLY A 196 -10.10 -20.99 -14.11
N GLY A 197 -9.19 -20.36 -14.86
CA GLY A 197 -7.80 -20.77 -14.97
C GLY A 197 -7.01 -20.64 -13.67
N LYS A 198 -7.27 -19.61 -12.86
CA LYS A 198 -6.68 -19.48 -11.51
C LYS A 198 -7.18 -20.57 -10.56
N THR A 199 -8.43 -21.00 -10.69
CA THR A 199 -9.04 -22.02 -9.83
C THR A 199 -8.70 -23.46 -10.29
N ILE A 200 -8.60 -23.67 -11.60
CA ILE A 200 -8.26 -24.96 -12.23
C ILE A 200 -6.74 -25.23 -12.16
N GLY A 201 -5.89 -24.20 -12.11
CA GLY A 201 -4.44 -24.36 -11.93
C GLY A 201 -4.05 -24.98 -10.58
N GLU A 202 -4.80 -24.67 -9.53
CA GLU A 202 -4.57 -25.22 -8.18
C GLU A 202 -5.34 -26.53 -7.94
N ALA A 203 -6.56 -26.67 -8.45
CA ALA A 203 -7.32 -27.93 -8.35
C ALA A 203 -6.85 -29.02 -9.35
N GLY A 204 -6.31 -28.62 -10.50
CA GLY A 204 -5.93 -29.50 -11.60
C GLY A 204 -4.67 -30.35 -11.35
N LYS A 205 -3.86 -30.00 -10.34
CA LYS A 205 -2.75 -30.85 -9.89
C LYS A 205 -3.20 -32.07 -9.07
N ALA A 206 -4.44 -32.09 -8.58
CA ALA A 206 -4.97 -33.23 -7.82
C ALA A 206 -5.75 -34.26 -8.69
N VAL A 207 -6.12 -33.91 -9.93
CA VAL A 207 -7.00 -34.77 -10.76
C VAL A 207 -6.36 -35.21 -12.08
N SER A 208 -5.17 -34.72 -12.44
CA SER A 208 -4.48 -35.08 -13.69
C SER A 208 -3.58 -36.33 -13.59
N SER A 209 -4.02 -37.37 -12.86
CA SER A 209 -3.36 -38.68 -12.85
C SER A 209 -4.29 -39.82 -13.26
N LYS A 210 -4.81 -39.79 -14.49
CA LYS A 210 -4.96 -40.97 -15.38
C LYS A 210 -5.70 -40.54 -16.65
N GLY A 211 -5.09 -40.86 -17.78
CA GLY A 211 -5.47 -40.32 -19.08
C GLY A 211 -6.84 -40.76 -19.56
N ASP A 212 -7.50 -39.85 -20.27
CA ASP A 212 -8.11 -40.17 -21.56
C ASP A 212 -8.28 -38.89 -22.40
N LYS A 213 -8.04 -38.98 -23.70
CA LYS A 213 -8.06 -37.84 -24.65
C LYS A 213 -9.48 -37.52 -25.12
N GLY A 214 -10.37 -37.18 -24.19
CA GLY A 214 -11.69 -36.64 -24.49
C GLY A 214 -11.92 -35.41 -23.65
N ASN A 215 -12.12 -34.24 -24.27
CA ASN A 215 -12.34 -32.98 -23.57
C ASN A 215 -13.58 -33.11 -22.67
N PRO A 216 -13.44 -33.30 -21.34
CA PRO A 216 -14.55 -33.68 -20.46
C PRO A 216 -15.58 -32.54 -20.29
N LEU A 217 -15.23 -31.34 -20.78
CA LEU A 217 -16.08 -30.15 -20.83
C LEU A 217 -17.13 -30.16 -21.96
N ALA A 218 -17.10 -31.12 -22.89
CA ALA A 218 -18.09 -31.19 -23.98
C ALA A 218 -19.45 -31.76 -23.53
N ASN A 219 -19.50 -32.43 -22.38
CA ASN A 219 -20.74 -32.99 -21.85
C ASN A 219 -21.47 -31.96 -20.97
N LYS A 220 -22.64 -31.50 -21.45
CA LYS A 220 -23.50 -30.54 -20.74
C LYS A 220 -23.84 -30.97 -19.31
N GLY A 221 -23.92 -32.28 -19.05
CA GLY A 221 -24.16 -32.80 -17.70
C GLY A 221 -23.00 -32.52 -16.75
N VAL A 222 -21.76 -32.69 -17.21
CA VAL A 222 -20.55 -32.45 -16.40
C VAL A 222 -20.36 -30.96 -16.15
N GLN A 223 -20.61 -30.09 -17.14
CA GLN A 223 -20.59 -28.64 -16.96
C GLN A 223 -21.60 -28.18 -15.89
N THR A 224 -22.82 -28.75 -15.90
CA THR A 224 -23.86 -28.39 -14.94
C THR A 224 -23.48 -28.79 -13.51
N ILE A 225 -22.91 -29.97 -13.32
CA ILE A 225 -22.45 -30.45 -12.01
C ILE A 225 -21.30 -29.59 -11.48
N ILE A 226 -20.32 -29.25 -12.34
CA ILE A 226 -19.20 -28.37 -11.95
C ILE A 226 -19.73 -26.98 -11.59
N LEU A 227 -20.68 -26.42 -12.35
CA LEU A 227 -21.28 -25.12 -12.04
C LEU A 227 -22.03 -25.14 -10.70
N ILE A 228 -22.83 -26.18 -10.43
CA ILE A 228 -23.53 -26.34 -9.14
C ILE A 228 -22.52 -26.47 -7.99
N ALA A 229 -21.43 -27.22 -8.18
CA ALA A 229 -20.38 -27.36 -7.17
C ALA A 229 -19.65 -26.03 -6.90
N ILE A 230 -19.39 -25.22 -7.93
CA ILE A 230 -18.81 -23.88 -7.80
C ILE A 230 -19.78 -22.95 -7.07
N ILE A 231 -21.07 -22.93 -7.46
CA ILE A 231 -22.09 -22.11 -6.80
C ILE A 231 -22.26 -22.53 -5.32
N ALA A 232 -22.28 -23.83 -5.04
CA ALA A 232 -22.36 -24.34 -3.67
C ALA A 232 -21.10 -24.00 -2.86
N GLY A 233 -19.91 -24.07 -3.47
CA GLY A 233 -18.66 -23.65 -2.85
C GLY A 233 -18.63 -22.14 -2.56
N LEU A 234 -19.07 -21.31 -3.50
CA LEU A 234 -19.18 -19.86 -3.32
C LEU A 234 -20.26 -19.50 -2.28
N ALA A 235 -21.40 -20.19 -2.27
CA ALA A 235 -22.43 -20.01 -1.25
C ALA A 235 -21.92 -20.46 0.12
N TYR A 236 -21.16 -21.56 0.19
CA TYR A 236 -20.50 -21.99 1.42
C TYR A 236 -19.49 -20.94 1.89
N PHE A 237 -18.68 -20.35 1.01
CA PHE A 237 -17.76 -19.27 1.41
C PHE A 237 -18.48 -17.95 1.76
N ALA A 238 -19.58 -17.60 1.09
CA ALA A 238 -20.35 -16.40 1.38
C ALA A 238 -21.17 -16.51 2.68
N ILE A 239 -21.63 -17.72 3.04
CA ILE A 239 -22.48 -17.97 4.21
C ILE A 239 -21.66 -18.49 5.40
N LEU A 240 -20.61 -19.28 5.16
CA LEU A 240 -19.82 -20.01 6.16
C LEU A 240 -18.30 -19.79 6.03
N GLY A 241 -17.82 -19.04 5.03
CA GLY A 241 -16.40 -18.86 4.76
C GLY A 241 -15.67 -18.04 5.81
N GLY A 242 -15.13 -18.75 6.79
CA GLY A 242 -13.78 -18.55 7.30
C GLY A 242 -13.61 -17.47 8.36
N PRO A 243 -12.93 -17.77 9.48
CA PRO A 243 -12.79 -16.88 10.60
C PRO A 243 -11.65 -15.88 10.29
N ALA A 244 -11.90 -14.87 9.47
CA ALA A 244 -11.24 -13.60 9.74
C ALA A 244 -11.83 -13.15 11.07
N GLY A 245 -11.01 -12.94 12.10
CA GLY A 245 -11.50 -12.64 13.44
C GLY A 245 -12.54 -11.55 13.36
N LYS A 246 -13.80 -11.89 13.66
CA LYS A 246 -14.91 -10.98 13.45
C LYS A 246 -14.86 -9.95 14.58
N THR A 247 -14.51 -8.73 14.23
CA THR A 247 -14.83 -7.57 15.07
C THR A 247 -16.25 -7.15 14.77
N THR A 248 -17.12 -7.25 15.76
CA THR A 248 -18.52 -6.80 15.65
C THR A 248 -18.79 -5.78 16.73
N CYS A 249 -19.18 -4.57 16.33
CA CYS A 249 -19.59 -3.51 17.24
C CYS A 249 -21.09 -3.28 17.13
N SER A 250 -21.78 -3.18 18.26
CA SER A 250 -23.22 -2.87 18.30
C SER A 250 -23.50 -1.86 19.42
N PRO A 251 -24.41 -0.89 19.19
CA PRO A 251 -24.89 -0.02 20.26
C PRO A 251 -25.69 -0.85 21.29
N ASP A 252 -25.76 -0.35 22.53
CA ASP A 252 -26.59 -0.99 23.55
C ASP A 252 -28.06 -0.97 23.10
N ALA A 253 -28.83 -1.97 23.51
CA ALA A 253 -30.23 -2.14 23.11
C ALA A 253 -31.12 -0.92 23.44
N LEU A 254 -30.71 -0.10 24.42
CA LEU A 254 -31.41 1.13 24.78
C LEU A 254 -31.31 2.24 23.73
N TYR A 255 -30.33 2.18 22.83
CA TYR A 255 -30.16 3.10 21.70
C TYR A 255 -30.72 2.53 20.39
N ALA A 256 -31.15 1.27 20.36
CA ALA A 256 -31.66 0.65 19.12
C ALA A 256 -33.09 1.14 18.81
N LYS A 257 -33.26 1.88 17.70
CA LYS A 257 -34.58 2.22 17.16
C LYS A 257 -35.12 1.00 16.41
N LYS A 258 -36.20 0.40 16.93
CA LYS A 258 -36.88 -0.72 16.27
C LYS A 258 -37.43 -0.25 14.91
N PRO A 259 -37.24 -1.02 13.83
CA PRO A 259 -37.81 -0.69 12.53
C PRO A 259 -39.34 -0.66 12.61
N GLY A 260 -39.94 0.37 12.02
CA GLY A 260 -41.37 0.44 11.79
C GLY A 260 -41.74 -0.25 10.47
N PHE A 261 -43.04 -0.34 10.16
CA PHE A 261 -43.49 -0.92 8.89
C PHE A 261 -43.00 -0.12 7.65
N PHE A 262 -42.72 1.18 7.82
CA PHE A 262 -42.20 2.07 6.77
C PHE A 262 -40.92 2.83 7.18
N GLU A 263 -40.39 2.57 8.38
CA GLU A 263 -39.20 3.25 8.89
C GLU A 263 -38.05 2.25 9.05
N ALA A 264 -36.89 2.57 8.47
CA ALA A 264 -35.68 1.81 8.68
C ALA A 264 -35.30 1.80 10.17
N GLY A 265 -34.72 0.70 10.63
CA GLY A 265 -34.07 0.66 11.94
C GLY A 265 -32.93 1.68 11.98
N GLY A 266 -32.55 2.10 13.18
CA GLY A 266 -31.46 3.05 13.35
C GLY A 266 -31.11 3.20 14.81
N ILE A 267 -30.47 4.31 15.14
CA ILE A 267 -30.00 4.59 16.49
C ILE A 267 -30.69 5.83 17.02
N LEU A 268 -31.22 5.72 18.23
CA LEU A 268 -31.83 6.81 18.98
C LEU A 268 -30.85 7.29 20.06
N PRO A 269 -30.12 8.38 19.83
CA PRO A 269 -29.11 8.85 20.79
C PRO A 269 -29.75 9.38 22.07
N ASN A 270 -29.07 9.22 23.21
CA ASN A 270 -29.53 9.78 24.48
C ASN A 270 -29.06 11.24 24.59
N SER A 271 -29.98 12.17 24.81
CA SER A 271 -29.61 13.57 25.06
C SER A 271 -29.23 13.75 26.53
N ILE A 272 -28.02 14.26 26.77
CA ILE A 272 -27.49 14.51 28.12
C ILE A 272 -27.57 16.00 28.53
N GLY A 273 -28.24 16.84 27.72
CA GLY A 273 -28.43 18.29 27.93
C GLY A 273 -27.49 19.16 27.09
N ASN A 274 -27.82 20.46 26.92
CA ASN A 274 -27.02 21.44 26.17
C ASN A 274 -26.58 20.98 24.76
N ASP A 275 -27.48 20.36 23.99
CA ASP A 275 -27.21 19.82 22.65
C ASP A 275 -26.11 18.74 22.60
N TYR A 276 -25.80 18.11 23.74
CA TYR A 276 -24.95 16.92 23.81
C TYR A 276 -25.77 15.64 23.68
N TYR A 277 -25.23 14.74 22.87
CA TYR A 277 -25.78 13.42 22.61
C TYR A 277 -24.74 12.34 22.91
N GLU A 278 -25.20 11.21 23.45
CA GLU A 278 -24.39 10.06 23.81
C GLU A 278 -24.99 8.78 23.21
N ILE A 279 -24.13 7.89 22.69
CA ILE A 279 -24.42 6.47 22.46
C ILE A 279 -23.38 5.63 23.19
N ARG A 280 -23.82 4.54 23.80
CA ARG A 280 -22.96 3.50 24.36
C ARG A 280 -23.19 2.19 23.62
N GLY A 281 -22.18 1.34 23.63
CA GLY A 281 -22.26 0.02 23.03
C GLY A 281 -21.08 -0.84 23.37
N THR A 282 -21.00 -1.98 22.69
CA THR A 282 -19.92 -2.95 22.88
C THR A 282 -19.35 -3.40 21.55
N CYS A 283 -18.04 -3.63 21.53
CA CYS A 283 -17.32 -4.30 20.46
C CYS A 283 -16.84 -5.65 20.97
N SER A 284 -17.10 -6.69 20.17
CA SER A 284 -16.70 -8.07 20.42
C SER A 284 -15.58 -8.42 19.46
N PHE A 285 -14.42 -8.81 20.00
CA PHE A 285 -13.23 -9.19 19.24
C PHE A 285 -12.96 -10.68 19.38
N THR A 286 -12.65 -11.34 18.27
CA THR A 286 -12.19 -12.73 18.24
C THR A 286 -10.84 -12.83 17.53
N ASN A 287 -9.99 -13.77 17.96
CA ASN A 287 -8.70 -14.02 17.34
C ASN A 287 -8.56 -15.49 16.92
N PRO A 288 -9.02 -15.84 15.72
CA PRO A 288 -8.84 -17.17 15.14
C PRO A 288 -7.44 -17.40 14.54
N SER A 289 -6.55 -16.40 14.59
CA SER A 289 -5.16 -16.51 14.13
C SER A 289 -4.36 -17.43 15.04
N ASN A 290 -3.24 -17.95 14.52
CA ASN A 290 -2.28 -18.73 15.30
C ASN A 290 -1.29 -17.85 16.08
N GLU A 291 -1.36 -16.53 15.92
CA GLU A 291 -0.53 -15.56 16.60
C GLU A 291 -1.39 -14.69 17.53
N GLU A 292 -0.77 -14.15 18.58
CA GLU A 292 -1.46 -13.18 19.44
C GLU A 292 -1.58 -11.84 18.72
N GLU A 293 -2.76 -11.25 18.72
CA GLU A 293 -3.05 -10.03 17.96
C GLU A 293 -3.67 -8.97 18.87
N VAL A 294 -3.17 -7.73 18.78
CA VAL A 294 -3.89 -6.56 19.29
C VAL A 294 -4.88 -6.15 18.22
N LYS A 295 -6.17 -6.06 18.58
CA LYS A 295 -7.23 -5.65 17.65
C LYS A 295 -7.78 -4.29 18.02
N CYS A 296 -8.15 -3.50 17.01
CA CYS A 296 -8.88 -2.27 17.24
C CYS A 296 -10.02 -2.05 16.25
N ALA A 297 -11.00 -1.27 16.69
CA ALA A 297 -12.17 -0.87 15.91
C ALA A 297 -12.33 0.64 16.01
N ARG A 298 -12.47 1.30 14.86
CA ARG A 298 -12.90 2.69 14.76
C ARG A 298 -14.40 2.72 14.46
N ILE A 299 -15.19 3.23 15.39
CA ILE A 299 -16.63 3.39 15.29
C ILE A 299 -16.92 4.83 14.88
N THR A 300 -17.51 5.05 13.72
CA THR A 300 -17.88 6.36 13.18
C THR A 300 -19.39 6.50 13.15
N LEU A 301 -19.90 7.61 13.67
CA LEU A 301 -21.32 7.95 13.56
C LEU A 301 -21.65 8.37 12.14
N LEU A 302 -22.69 7.77 11.59
CA LEU A 302 -23.33 8.20 10.35
C LEU A 302 -24.56 9.03 10.70
N ALA A 303 -24.72 10.18 10.03
CA ALA A 303 -25.93 10.99 10.06
C ALA A 303 -26.52 11.02 8.64
N ASP A 304 -27.75 10.54 8.49
CA ASP A 304 -28.45 10.37 7.21
C ASP A 304 -27.59 9.65 6.14
N GLY A 305 -26.86 8.63 6.60
CA GLY A 305 -25.97 7.80 5.76
C GLY A 305 -24.60 8.41 5.46
N GLN A 306 -24.30 9.64 5.91
CA GLN A 306 -23.01 10.29 5.73
C GLN A 306 -22.14 10.20 7.00
N PRO A 307 -20.84 9.89 6.88
CA PRO A 307 -19.95 9.86 8.04
C PRO A 307 -19.77 11.25 8.64
N THR A 308 -19.86 11.33 9.96
CA THR A 308 -19.67 12.55 10.73
C THR A 308 -18.24 12.62 11.29
N ARG A 309 -17.91 13.72 11.98
CA ARG A 309 -16.63 13.85 12.71
C ARG A 309 -16.62 13.11 14.05
N ALA A 310 -17.77 12.62 14.52
CA ALA A 310 -17.85 11.88 15.77
C ALA A 310 -17.41 10.44 15.57
N TYR A 311 -16.32 10.05 16.23
CA TYR A 311 -15.84 8.67 16.24
C TYR A 311 -15.31 8.25 17.61
N ALA A 312 -15.31 6.95 17.87
CA ALA A 312 -14.69 6.31 19.02
C ALA A 312 -13.73 5.23 18.54
N VAL A 313 -12.61 5.06 19.24
CA VAL A 313 -11.65 3.98 18.96
C VAL A 313 -11.62 3.04 20.15
N VAL A 314 -11.80 1.75 19.89
CA VAL A 314 -11.78 0.70 20.90
C VAL A 314 -10.67 -0.26 20.55
N TYR A 315 -9.80 -0.57 21.51
CA TYR A 315 -8.71 -1.51 21.33
C TYR A 315 -8.63 -2.51 22.48
N THR A 316 -8.10 -3.69 22.20
CA THR A 316 -7.78 -4.66 23.25
C THR A 316 -6.48 -4.26 23.94
N GLN A 317 -6.55 -3.89 25.22
CA GLN A 317 -5.36 -3.48 26.01
C GLN A 317 -4.25 -4.52 26.06
N ASN A 318 -4.63 -5.81 26.02
CA ASN A 318 -3.70 -6.93 25.90
C ASN A 318 -3.95 -7.63 24.56
N PRO A 319 -2.92 -8.22 23.93
CA PRO A 319 -3.11 -9.10 22.79
C PRO A 319 -4.15 -10.18 23.10
N ILE A 320 -5.04 -10.46 22.16
CA ILE A 320 -5.97 -11.58 22.27
C ILE A 320 -5.18 -12.84 21.94
N PRO A 321 -5.15 -13.86 22.82
CA PRO A 321 -4.42 -15.09 22.56
C PRO A 321 -4.82 -15.74 21.24
N ALA A 322 -3.87 -16.42 20.60
CA ALA A 322 -4.11 -17.20 19.39
C ALA A 322 -5.29 -18.18 19.59
N ASN A 323 -6.06 -18.42 18.53
CA ASN A 323 -7.20 -19.34 18.50
C ASN A 323 -8.32 -19.03 19.52
N THR A 324 -8.42 -17.79 19.98
CA THR A 324 -9.50 -17.32 20.85
C THR A 324 -10.78 -17.11 20.06
N ASN A 325 -11.66 -18.11 20.10
CA ASN A 325 -13.01 -18.06 19.52
C ASN A 325 -14.05 -17.43 20.47
N THR A 326 -13.74 -17.32 21.76
CA THR A 326 -14.62 -16.64 22.72
C THR A 326 -14.42 -15.14 22.61
N PRO A 327 -15.49 -14.36 22.35
CA PRO A 327 -15.36 -12.93 22.10
C PRO A 327 -14.88 -12.18 23.35
N VAL A 328 -13.82 -11.38 23.17
CA VAL A 328 -13.38 -10.37 24.15
C VAL A 328 -14.22 -9.13 23.93
N VAL A 329 -15.05 -8.78 24.91
CA VAL A 329 -15.97 -7.64 24.82
C VAL A 329 -15.35 -6.38 25.41
N LYS A 330 -15.45 -5.26 24.69
CA LYS A 330 -15.03 -3.93 25.15
C LYS A 330 -16.14 -2.92 24.93
N ASN A 331 -16.38 -2.08 25.93
CA ASN A 331 -17.40 -1.05 25.85
C ASN A 331 -16.86 0.18 25.12
N PHE A 332 -17.75 0.90 24.45
CA PHE A 332 -17.45 2.22 23.88
C PHE A 332 -18.50 3.23 24.30
N VAL A 333 -18.07 4.50 24.30
CA VAL A 333 -18.94 5.67 24.50
C VAL A 333 -18.61 6.65 23.38
N LEU A 334 -19.63 7.09 22.67
CA LEU A 334 -19.52 8.07 21.60
C LEU A 334 -20.36 9.29 22.00
N ASN A 335 -19.70 10.46 22.09
CA ASN A 335 -20.33 11.73 22.43
C ASN A 335 -20.16 12.73 21.30
N TRP A 336 -21.19 13.54 21.02
CA TRP A 336 -21.11 14.63 20.06
C TRP A 336 -22.06 15.77 20.39
N THR A 337 -21.84 16.90 19.70
CA THR A 337 -22.67 18.10 19.76
C THR A 337 -23.03 18.53 18.34
N ASN A 338 -24.21 19.10 18.14
CA ASN A 338 -24.57 19.81 16.90
C ASN A 338 -24.30 19.02 15.60
N VAL A 339 -24.73 17.76 15.56
CA VAL A 339 -24.73 16.98 14.30
C VAL A 339 -26.12 17.12 13.67
N GLU A 340 -26.17 17.76 12.51
CA GLU A 340 -27.39 17.81 11.69
C GLU A 340 -27.68 16.41 11.14
N GLY A 341 -28.88 15.90 11.43
CA GLY A 341 -29.36 14.64 10.88
C GLY A 341 -30.59 14.11 11.61
N THR A 342 -31.38 13.31 10.92
CA THR A 342 -32.59 12.69 11.49
C THR A 342 -32.45 11.19 11.72
N ASN A 343 -31.56 10.53 10.97
CA ASN A 343 -31.28 9.10 11.09
C ASN A 343 -29.82 8.89 11.44
N PHE A 344 -29.58 8.23 12.57
CA PHE A 344 -28.23 7.91 13.03
C PHE A 344 -27.94 6.42 12.89
N ASP A 345 -26.73 6.09 12.46
CA ASP A 345 -26.22 4.72 12.36
C ASP A 345 -24.72 4.67 12.74
N LEU A 346 -24.16 3.48 12.92
CA LEU A 346 -22.73 3.29 13.20
C LEU A 346 -22.07 2.53 12.05
N LYS A 347 -21.00 3.11 11.51
CA LYS A 347 -20.03 2.39 10.68
C LYS A 347 -18.85 2.00 11.56
N TYR A 348 -18.38 0.77 11.47
CA TYR A 348 -17.13 0.39 12.10
C TYR A 348 -16.13 -0.11 11.07
N ASP A 349 -14.88 0.27 11.27
CA ASP A 349 -13.73 -0.15 10.46
C ASP A 349 -12.70 -0.77 11.41
N GLU A 350 -12.14 -1.93 11.06
CA GLU A 350 -11.00 -2.48 11.78
C GLU A 350 -9.78 -1.58 11.53
N CYS A 351 -9.00 -1.37 12.58
CA CYS A 351 -7.61 -0.97 12.45
C CYS A 351 -6.74 -2.21 12.77
#